data_AF-A0A257AAF1-F1
#
_entry.id   AF-A0A257AAF1-F1
#
_cell.length_a   1.000
_cell.length_b   1.000
_cell.length_c   1.000
_cell.angle_alpha   90.00
_cell.angle_beta   90.00
_cell.angle_gamma   90.00
#
_symmetry.space_group_name_H-M   'P 1'
#
loop_
_entity.id
_entity.type
_entity.pdbx_description
1 polymer ?
#
loop_
_entity_poly.entity_id
_entity_poly.type
_entity_poly.pdbx_seq_one_letter_code
_entity_poly.pdbx_strand_id
1 'polypeptide(L)'
;MDMLERLKETNELVKQLHKEYPELTGALTELYKKTGAEGALPKKTKLITLIALAVASKCEWCIAYHVKRALEAGVTKDEMVEACYLTALVFGTSSWMARFVIFI
;
A
#
# COMPACT_ATOMS: atom_id res chain seq x y z
N MET A 1 -7.46 14.63 3.83
CA MET A 1 -6.40 14.26 4.77
C MET A 1 -5.18 13.91 3.95
N ASP A 2 -4.05 14.45 4.37
CA ASP A 2 -2.80 14.36 3.63
C ASP A 2 -2.21 12.94 3.71
N MET A 3 -1.41 12.55 2.73
CA MET A 3 -0.77 11.23 2.71
C MET A 3 0.12 11.02 3.94
N LEU A 4 0.86 12.05 4.37
CA LEU A 4 1.76 11.97 5.51
C LEU A 4 0.97 11.81 6.82
N GLU A 5 -0.21 12.42 6.90
CA GLU A 5 -1.13 12.26 8.01
C GLU A 5 -1.60 10.80 8.12
N ARG A 6 -2.03 10.19 7.02
CA ARG A 6 -2.43 8.76 6.98
C ARG A 6 -1.28 7.82 7.32
N LEU A 7 -0.08 8.12 6.85
CA LEU A 7 1.12 7.37 7.23
C LEU A 7 1.39 7.45 8.72
N LYS A 8 1.30 8.65 9.31
CA LYS A 8 1.49 8.86 10.75
C LYS A 8 0.46 8.09 11.57
N GLU A 9 -0.82 8.18 11.21
CA GLU A 9 -1.90 7.42 11.85
C GLU A 9 -1.63 5.92 11.80
N THR A 10 -1.29 5.39 10.62
CA THR A 10 -1.00 3.96 10.43
C THR A 10 0.10 3.50 11.39
N ASN A 11 1.20 4.26 11.48
CA ASN A 11 2.34 3.90 12.33
C ASN A 11 1.98 3.93 13.82
N GLU A 12 1.26 4.95 14.28
CA GLU A 12 0.85 5.04 15.69
C GLU A 12 -0.16 3.96 16.07
N LEU A 13 -1.12 3.66 15.20
CA LEU A 13 -2.10 2.59 15.43
C LEU A 13 -1.44 1.22 15.49
N VAL A 14 -0.54 0.89 14.56
CA VAL A 14 0.20 -0.38 14.59
C VAL A 14 1.03 -0.49 15.86
N LYS A 15 1.68 0.60 16.29
CA LYS A 15 2.47 0.64 17.53
C LYS A 15 1.60 0.44 18.77
N GLN A 16 0.41 1.03 18.81
CA GLN A 16 -0.54 0.84 19.91
C GLN A 16 -1.06 -0.60 19.94
N LEU A 17 -1.51 -1.13 18.80
CA LEU A 17 -1.99 -2.51 18.69
C LEU A 17 -0.91 -3.53 19.05
N HIS A 18 0.36 -3.25 18.74
CA HIS A 18 1.46 -4.12 19.13
C HIS A 18 1.67 -4.17 20.65
N LYS A 19 1.36 -3.09 21.36
CA LYS A 19 1.41 -3.06 22.84
C LYS A 19 0.22 -3.77 23.47
N GLU A 20 -0.98 -3.57 22.93
CA GLU A 20 -2.22 -4.12 23.48
C GLU A 20 -2.44 -5.60 23.10
N TYR A 21 -2.09 -5.98 21.87
CA TYR A 21 -2.28 -7.31 21.31
C TYR A 21 -0.98 -7.82 20.66
N PRO A 22 0.07 -8.09 21.46
CA PRO A 22 1.41 -8.39 20.95
C PRO A 22 1.47 -9.66 20.10
N GLU A 23 0.75 -10.73 20.47
CA GLU A 23 0.77 -11.98 19.72
C GLU A 23 0.12 -11.83 18.33
N LEU A 24 -1.09 -11.24 18.28
CA LEU A 24 -1.81 -11.02 17.02
C LEU A 24 -1.06 -10.06 16.10
N THR A 25 -0.58 -8.94 16.65
CA THR A 25 0.15 -7.93 15.87
C THR A 25 1.53 -8.45 15.45
N GLY A 26 2.19 -9.24 16.28
CA GLY A 26 3.45 -9.92 15.94
C GLY A 26 3.28 -10.88 14.77
N ALA A 27 2.24 -11.72 14.80
CA ALA A 27 1.94 -12.65 13.71
C ALA A 27 1.66 -11.90 12.39
N LEU A 28 0.90 -10.80 12.45
CA LEU A 28 0.63 -9.95 11.29
C LEU A 28 1.92 -9.31 10.74
N THR A 29 2.80 -8.81 11.61
CA THR A 29 4.08 -8.20 11.23
C THR A 29 4.98 -9.22 10.52
N GLU A 30 5.03 -10.45 11.01
CA GLU A 30 5.80 -11.52 10.36
C GLU A 30 5.21 -11.91 9.00
N LEU A 31 3.88 -11.93 8.86
CA LEU A 31 3.24 -12.12 7.56
C LEU A 31 3.65 -11.02 6.56
N TYR A 32 3.60 -9.75 6.97
CA TYR A 32 4.03 -8.63 6.13
C TYR A 32 5.50 -8.74 5.71
N LYS A 33 6.37 -9.15 6.64
CA LYS A 33 7.80 -9.34 6.37
C LYS A 33 8.03 -10.45 5.35
N LYS A 34 7.42 -11.63 5.55
CA LYS A 34 7.59 -12.78 4.66
C LYS A 34 7.00 -12.53 3.27
N THR A 35 5.80 -11.97 3.18
CA THR A 35 5.15 -11.69 1.90
C THR A 35 5.83 -10.55 1.13
N GLY A 36 6.35 -9.55 1.84
CA GLY A 36 7.07 -8.41 1.28
C GLY A 36 8.54 -8.67 0.91
N ALA A 37 9.14 -9.76 1.39
CA ALA A 37 10.49 -10.17 0.99
C ALA A 37 10.53 -10.56 -0.49
N GLU A 38 11.70 -10.46 -1.13
CA GLU A 38 11.86 -10.93 -2.52
C GLU A 38 11.69 -12.45 -2.63
N GLY A 39 11.23 -12.90 -3.80
CA GLY A 39 11.04 -14.31 -4.11
C GLY A 39 10.82 -14.46 -5.61
N ALA A 40 9.89 -15.32 -6.02
CA ALA A 40 9.54 -15.48 -7.45
C ALA A 40 9.09 -14.17 -8.12
N LEU A 41 8.51 -13.25 -7.34
CA LEU A 41 8.24 -11.88 -7.79
C LEU A 41 9.30 -10.93 -7.21
N PRO A 42 9.95 -10.10 -8.06
CA PRO A 42 10.83 -9.03 -7.60
C PRO A 42 10.11 -8.06 -6.65
N LYS A 43 10.86 -7.40 -5.75
CA LYS A 43 10.30 -6.43 -4.80
C LYS A 43 9.50 -5.33 -5.50
N LYS A 44 10.02 -4.83 -6.61
CA LYS A 44 9.38 -3.78 -7.42
C LYS A 44 8.00 -4.21 -7.91
N THR A 45 7.91 -5.42 -8.49
CA THR A 45 6.66 -6.02 -8.96
C THR A 45 5.66 -6.16 -7.82
N LYS A 46 6.08 -6.67 -6.67
CA LYS A 46 5.20 -6.80 -5.49
C LYS A 46 4.66 -5.45 -5.03
N LEU A 47 5.48 -4.41 -5.02
CA LEU A 47 5.05 -3.07 -4.60
C LEU A 47 4.03 -2.48 -5.57
N ILE A 48 4.25 -2.60 -6.87
CA ILE A 48 3.27 -2.16 -7.89
C ILE A 48 1.94 -2.91 -7.73
N THR A 49 1.99 -4.24 -7.51
CA THR A 49 0.77 -5.02 -7.23
C THR A 49 0.06 -4.56 -5.96
N LEU A 50 0.80 -4.28 -4.88
CA LEU A 50 0.24 -3.79 -3.62
C LEU A 50 -0.44 -2.42 -3.78
N ILE A 51 0.10 -1.53 -4.62
CA ILE A 51 -0.56 -0.27 -4.99
C ILE A 51 -1.91 -0.53 -5.67
N ALA A 52 -1.93 -1.40 -6.69
CA ALA A 52 -3.16 -1.73 -7.40
C ALA A 52 -4.21 -2.34 -6.44
N LEU A 53 -3.81 -3.23 -5.54
CA LEU A 53 -4.70 -3.82 -4.54
C LEU A 53 -5.25 -2.77 -3.56
N ALA A 54 -4.39 -1.85 -3.07
CA ALA A 54 -4.79 -0.79 -2.16
C ALA A 54 -5.79 0.20 -2.80
N VAL A 55 -5.60 0.52 -4.08
CA VAL A 55 -6.52 1.36 -4.86
C VAL A 55 -7.83 0.63 -5.15
N ALA A 56 -7.75 -0.64 -5.59
CA ALA A 56 -8.93 -1.47 -5.81
C ALA A 56 -9.78 -1.62 -4.53
N SER A 57 -9.14 -1.76 -3.37
CA SER A 57 -9.81 -1.83 -2.07
C SER A 57 -10.23 -0.48 -1.51
N LYS A 58 -9.90 0.64 -2.18
CA LYS A 58 -10.17 2.02 -1.74
C LYS A 58 -9.65 2.32 -0.33
N CYS A 59 -8.56 1.67 0.08
CA CYS A 59 -8.00 1.78 1.43
C CYS A 59 -6.97 2.90 1.51
N GLU A 60 -7.35 4.03 2.09
CA GLU A 60 -6.51 5.24 2.15
C GLU A 60 -5.18 5.02 2.87
N TRP A 61 -5.21 4.32 4.00
CA TRP A 61 -4.02 3.98 4.79
C TRP A 61 -3.10 3.01 4.03
N CYS A 62 -3.69 2.04 3.33
CA CYS A 62 -2.95 1.07 2.53
C CYS A 62 -2.26 1.77 1.35
N ILE A 63 -2.95 2.69 0.67
CA ILE A 63 -2.38 3.50 -0.42
C ILE A 63 -1.18 4.28 0.12
N ALA A 64 -1.37 5.07 1.18
CA ALA A 64 -0.29 5.89 1.73
C ALA A 64 0.93 5.04 2.15
N TYR A 65 0.69 3.91 2.83
CA TYR A 65 1.73 2.98 3.26
C TYR A 65 2.51 2.35 2.10
N HIS A 66 1.82 1.85 1.07
CA HIS A 66 2.47 1.19 -0.05
C HIS A 66 3.13 2.17 -1.03
N VAL A 67 2.59 3.38 -1.19
CA VAL A 67 3.19 4.44 -2.02
C VAL A 67 4.55 4.85 -1.48
N LYS A 68 4.66 5.12 -0.17
CA LYS A 68 5.95 5.42 0.46
C LYS A 68 7.00 4.35 0.17
N ARG A 69 6.63 3.08 0.33
CA ARG A 69 7.52 1.93 0.11
C ARG A 69 7.89 1.75 -1.37
N ALA A 70 6.95 2.02 -2.28
CA ALA A 70 7.15 1.97 -3.71
C ALA A 70 8.18 3.03 -4.14
N LEU A 71 8.03 4.27 -3.68
CA LEU A 71 8.97 5.35 -3.93
C LEU A 71 10.37 5.05 -3.37
N GLU A 72 10.47 4.55 -2.14
CA GLU A 72 11.74 4.10 -1.53
C GLU A 72 12.42 2.96 -2.29
N ALA A 73 11.65 2.17 -3.05
CA ALA A 73 12.15 1.10 -3.90
C ALA A 73 12.41 1.51 -5.35
N GLY A 74 12.28 2.81 -5.68
CA GLY A 74 12.51 3.34 -7.03
C GLY A 74 11.41 3.01 -8.03
N VAL A 75 10.19 2.71 -7.58
CA VAL A 75 9.01 2.66 -8.44
C VAL A 75 8.69 4.07 -8.91
N THR A 76 8.53 4.25 -10.22
CA THR A 76 8.23 5.57 -10.80
C THR A 76 6.75 5.91 -10.63
N LYS A 77 6.44 7.21 -10.75
CA LYS A 77 5.05 7.68 -10.78
C LYS A 77 4.27 7.02 -11.92
N ASP A 78 4.87 6.91 -13.10
CA ASP A 78 4.22 6.33 -14.28
C ASP A 78 3.88 4.84 -14.07
N GLU A 79 4.79 4.06 -13.46
CA GLU A 79 4.52 2.65 -13.12
C GLU A 79 3.34 2.50 -12.15
N MET A 80 3.23 3.41 -11.15
CA MET A 80 2.10 3.40 -10.22
C MET A 80 0.79 3.82 -10.92
N VAL A 81 0.85 4.83 -11.78
CA VAL A 81 -0.29 5.34 -12.55
C VAL A 81 -0.84 4.24 -13.48
N GLU A 82 0.01 3.55 -14.22
CA GLU A 82 -0.39 2.42 -15.07
C GLU A 82 -1.09 1.32 -14.25
N ALA A 83 -0.53 0.96 -13.09
CA ALA A 83 -1.14 -0.03 -12.21
C ALA A 83 -2.51 0.39 -11.67
N CYS A 84 -2.72 1.69 -11.39
CA CYS A 84 -4.02 2.21 -10.99
C CYS A 84 -5.04 2.16 -12.15
N TYR A 85 -4.63 2.39 -13.41
CA TYR A 85 -5.52 2.22 -14.55
C TYR A 85 -5.95 0.76 -14.74
N LEU A 86 -5.11 -0.22 -14.39
CA LEU A 86 -5.50 -1.64 -14.40
C LEU A 86 -6.65 -1.92 -13.43
N THR A 87 -6.74 -1.20 -12.30
CA THR A 87 -7.89 -1.38 -11.39
C THR A 87 -9.18 -0.89 -12.04
N ALA A 88 -9.13 0.17 -12.85
CA ALA A 88 -10.29 0.68 -13.59
C ALA A 88 -10.88 -0.38 -14.52
N LEU A 89 -10.01 -1.16 -15.17
CA LEU A 89 -10.38 -2.21 -16.10
C LEU A 89 -11.17 -3.34 -15.41
N VAL A 90 -10.79 -3.70 -14.17
CA VAL A 90 -11.36 -4.85 -13.45
C VAL A 90 -12.50 -4.46 -12.51
N PHE A 91 -12.36 -3.34 -11.80
CA PHE A 91 -13.28 -2.89 -10.74
C PHE A 91 -14.13 -1.68 -11.15
N GLY A 92 -14.07 -1.28 -12.42
CA GLY A 92 -14.78 -0.13 -12.97
C GLY A 92 -14.10 1.20 -12.64
N THR A 93 -14.59 2.27 -13.28
CA THR A 93 -13.98 3.61 -13.22
C THR A 93 -13.93 4.21 -11.82
N SER A 94 -14.84 3.81 -10.92
CA SER A 94 -14.83 4.30 -9.54
C SER A 94 -13.61 3.85 -8.73
N SER A 95 -12.90 2.81 -9.16
CA SER A 95 -11.74 2.27 -8.45
C SER A 95 -10.50 3.16 -8.63
N TRP A 96 -10.16 3.55 -9.87
CA TRP A 96 -9.00 4.43 -10.11
C TRP A 96 -9.26 5.85 -9.58
N MET A 97 -10.50 6.33 -9.66
CA MET A 97 -10.88 7.64 -9.10
C MET A 97 -10.79 7.69 -7.57
N ALA A 98 -10.67 6.54 -6.88
CA ALA A 98 -10.65 6.47 -5.43
C ALA A 98 -9.39 7.06 -4.77
N ARG A 99 -8.49 7.70 -5.54
CA ARG A 99 -7.59 8.83 -5.17
C ARG A 99 -6.29 8.84 -6.00
N PHE A 100 -6.42 9.00 -7.31
CA PHE A 100 -5.28 9.38 -8.16
C PHE A 100 -4.55 10.65 -7.67
N VAL A 101 -5.24 11.48 -6.89
CA VAL A 101 -4.76 12.75 -6.33
C VAL A 101 -3.68 12.59 -5.25
N ILE A 102 -3.43 11.38 -4.72
CA ILE A 102 -2.35 11.17 -3.73
C ILE A 102 -0.96 11.15 -4.39
N PHE A 103 -0.90 11.00 -5.71
CA PHE A 103 0.35 11.00 -6.48
C PHE A 103 0.76 12.39 -7.00
N ILE A 104 0.00 13.44 -6.70
CA ILE A 104 0.17 14.80 -7.23
C ILE A 104 0.29 15.80 -6.09
#